data_AF-A0A4R8HUN6-F1
#
_entry.id   AF-A0A4R8HUN6-F1
#
_cell.length_a   1.000
_cell.length_b   1.000
_cell.length_c   1.000
_cell.angle_alpha   90.00
_cell.angle_beta   90.00
_cell.angle_gamma   90.00
#
_symmetry.space_group_name_H-M   'P 1'
#
loop_
_entity.id
_entity.type
_entity.pdbx_description
1 polymer ?
#
loop_
_entity_poly.entity_id
_entity_poly.type
_entity_poly.pdbx_seq_one_letter_code
_entity_poly.pdbx_strand_id
1 'polypeptide(L)'
;MSEAPHSADYIHDERFDWWSRDFLRLLKSRAIGDEIMTSLADFGVGEGHWSLGLLDAFVDLREVTGVDREREWCERSAKNMLSARRISPIALSNRM
;
A
#
# COMPACT_ATOMS: atom_id res chain seq x y z
N MET A 1 -28.72 5.40 -11.35
CA MET A 1 -27.23 5.41 -11.35
C MET A 1 -26.82 4.17 -10.61
N SER A 2 -25.93 3.34 -11.16
CA SER A 2 -25.51 2.09 -10.50
C SER A 2 -24.98 2.41 -9.10
N GLU A 3 -25.34 1.60 -8.10
CA GLU A 3 -24.85 1.74 -6.72
C GLU A 3 -23.36 1.38 -6.59
N ALA A 4 -22.81 0.66 -7.57
CA ALA A 4 -21.42 0.24 -7.58
C ALA A 4 -20.46 1.42 -7.86
N PRO A 5 -19.25 1.42 -7.27
CA PRO A 5 -18.22 2.38 -7.59
C PRO A 5 -17.88 2.39 -9.10
N HIS A 6 -17.55 3.56 -9.62
CA HIS A 6 -17.21 3.81 -11.01
C HIS A 6 -16.06 2.94 -11.51
N SER A 7 -15.09 2.63 -10.65
CA SER A 7 -13.93 1.82 -11.00
C SER A 7 -14.08 0.33 -10.67
N ALA A 8 -15.25 -0.14 -10.24
CA ALA A 8 -15.47 -1.52 -9.82
C ALA A 8 -15.11 -2.55 -10.90
N ASP A 9 -15.40 -2.25 -12.17
CA ASP A 9 -15.07 -3.11 -13.32
C ASP A 9 -13.59 -3.15 -13.66
N TYR A 10 -12.77 -2.35 -12.98
CA TYR A 10 -11.34 -2.25 -13.24
C TYR A 10 -10.53 -2.74 -12.05
N ILE A 11 -11.01 -2.60 -10.82
CA ILE A 11 -10.29 -2.93 -9.59
C ILE A 11 -10.52 -4.41 -9.25
N HIS A 12 -9.48 -5.22 -9.42
CA HIS A 12 -9.50 -6.68 -9.23
C HIS A 12 -8.24 -7.15 -8.49
N ASP A 13 -8.32 -8.31 -7.83
CA ASP A 13 -7.24 -8.89 -7.04
C ASP A 13 -5.92 -9.05 -7.81
N GLU A 14 -5.98 -9.33 -9.11
CA GLU A 14 -4.80 -9.47 -9.98
C GLU A 14 -3.90 -8.23 -9.98
N ARG A 15 -4.45 -7.05 -9.65
CA ARG A 15 -3.68 -5.80 -9.56
C ARG A 15 -2.69 -5.78 -8.41
N PHE A 16 -2.85 -6.62 -7.39
CA PHE A 16 -1.86 -6.76 -6.32
C PHE A 16 -0.53 -7.33 -6.82
N ASP A 17 -0.58 -8.04 -7.96
CA ASP A 17 0.56 -8.74 -8.57
C ASP A 17 1.10 -8.06 -9.83
N TRP A 18 0.54 -6.92 -10.24
CA TRP A 18 0.98 -6.18 -11.44
C TRP A 18 2.45 -5.72 -11.38
N TRP A 19 3.00 -5.53 -10.18
CA TRP A 19 4.36 -5.05 -9.99
C TRP A 19 5.18 -6.06 -9.21
N SER A 20 6.28 -6.51 -9.81
CA SER A 20 7.32 -7.27 -9.09
C SER A 20 7.87 -6.45 -7.92
N ARG A 21 7.95 -7.06 -6.74
CA ARG A 21 8.52 -6.42 -5.54
C ARG A 21 9.99 -6.04 -5.73
N ASP A 22 10.75 -6.86 -6.45
CA ASP A 22 12.16 -6.56 -6.75
C ASP A 22 12.29 -5.39 -7.73
N PHE A 23 11.37 -5.27 -8.67
CA PHE A 23 11.31 -4.11 -9.55
C PHE A 23 11.01 -2.82 -8.78
N LEU A 24 10.08 -2.85 -7.82
CA LEU A 24 9.77 -1.69 -6.97
C LEU A 24 10.96 -1.29 -6.08
N ARG A 25 11.70 -2.26 -5.52
CA ARG A 25 12.96 -1.99 -4.78
C ARG A 25 14.02 -1.34 -5.66
N LEU A 26 14.19 -1.84 -6.89
CA LEU A 26 15.11 -1.26 -7.87
C LEU A 26 14.71 0.17 -8.23
N LEU A 27 13.40 0.41 -8.45
CA LEU A 27 12.88 1.74 -8.74
C LEU A 27 13.14 2.71 -7.59
N LYS A 28 12.87 2.30 -6.34
CA LYS A 28 13.19 3.08 -5.13
C LYS A 28 14.67 3.47 -5.11
N SER A 29 15.56 2.49 -5.30
CA SER A 29 17.01 2.72 -5.29
C SER A 29 17.47 3.70 -6.38
N ARG A 30 16.86 3.67 -7.57
CA ARG A 30 17.27 4.54 -8.69
C ARG A 30 16.64 5.92 -8.69
N ALA A 31 15.36 6.03 -8.32
CA ALA A 31 14.62 7.28 -8.39
C ALA A 31 14.76 8.12 -7.12
N ILE A 32 14.77 7.47 -5.95
CA ILE A 32 14.78 8.12 -4.63
C ILE A 32 16.14 7.94 -3.95
N GLY A 33 16.85 6.83 -4.21
CA GLY A 33 18.14 6.55 -3.58
C GLY A 33 17.98 6.11 -2.12
N ASP A 34 18.87 6.62 -1.27
CA ASP A 34 18.95 6.26 0.16
C ASP A 34 18.10 7.18 1.06
N GLU A 35 17.30 8.07 0.47
CA GLU A 35 16.45 8.97 1.22
C GLU A 35 15.39 8.20 2.02
N ILE A 36 15.20 8.61 3.29
CA ILE A 36 14.26 8.00 4.22
C ILE A 36 12.89 8.64 4.00
N MET A 37 11.93 7.82 3.57
CA MET A 37 10.54 8.22 3.37
C MET A 37 9.66 7.66 4.49
N THR A 38 9.05 8.54 5.28
CA THR A 38 8.22 8.12 6.41
C THR A 38 6.72 8.19 6.13
N SER A 39 6.31 8.90 5.09
CA SER A 39 4.90 9.09 4.74
C SER A 39 4.66 9.00 3.23
N LEU A 40 3.49 8.51 2.84
CA LEU A 40 3.05 8.35 1.46
C LEU A 40 1.63 8.90 1.32
N ALA A 41 1.38 9.67 0.25
CA ALA A 41 0.03 10.05 -0.16
C ALA A 41 -0.32 9.32 -1.47
N ASP A 42 -1.46 8.62 -1.49
CA ASP A 42 -1.94 7.82 -2.62
C ASP A 42 -3.30 8.37 -3.09
N PHE A 43 -3.32 9.00 -4.26
CA PHE A 43 -4.51 9.65 -4.83
C PHE A 43 -5.18 8.73 -5.85
N GLY A 44 -6.47 8.42 -5.63
CA GLY A 44 -7.13 7.31 -6.32
C GLY A 44 -6.72 5.97 -5.72
N VAL A 45 -6.70 5.89 -4.38
CA VAL A 45 -6.11 4.77 -3.64
C VAL A 45 -6.75 3.42 -4.00
N GLY A 46 -8.02 3.39 -4.42
CA GLY A 46 -8.73 2.13 -4.71
C GLY A 46 -8.67 1.19 -3.50
N GLU A 47 -8.19 -0.05 -3.71
CA GLU A 47 -7.95 -1.00 -2.61
C GLU A 47 -6.55 -0.94 -1.99
N GLY A 48 -5.74 0.05 -2.37
CA GLY A 48 -4.38 0.25 -1.88
C GLY A 48 -3.31 -0.52 -2.65
N HIS A 49 -3.57 -0.99 -3.88
CA HIS A 49 -2.65 -1.78 -4.70
C HIS A 49 -1.24 -1.19 -4.78
N TRP A 50 -1.13 0.12 -5.04
CA TRP A 50 0.14 0.83 -5.11
C TRP A 50 0.78 0.95 -3.73
N SER A 51 0.06 1.54 -2.78
CA SER A 51 0.55 1.72 -1.40
C SER A 51 1.06 0.41 -0.78
N LEU A 52 0.30 -0.68 -0.88
CA LEU A 52 0.67 -2.00 -0.35
C LEU A 52 1.91 -2.57 -1.04
N GLY A 53 2.01 -2.41 -2.36
CA GLY A 53 3.19 -2.84 -3.09
C GLY A 53 4.46 -2.08 -2.74
N LEU A 54 4.32 -0.81 -2.36
CA LEU A 54 5.44 0.05 -1.97
C LEU A 54 5.94 -0.18 -0.54
N LEU A 55 5.10 -0.71 0.37
CA LEU A 55 5.53 -0.98 1.75
C LEU A 55 6.77 -1.89 1.84
N ASP A 56 6.90 -2.85 0.92
CA ASP A 56 8.05 -3.74 0.85
C ASP A 56 9.33 -3.06 0.32
N ALA A 57 9.19 -2.01 -0.48
CA ALA A 57 10.31 -1.26 -1.05
C ALA A 57 10.75 -0.09 -0.16
N PHE A 58 9.84 0.43 0.65
CA PHE A 58 10.05 1.55 1.55
C PHE A 58 9.82 1.11 2.99
N VAL A 59 10.78 0.40 3.56
CA VAL A 59 10.65 -0.19 4.91
C VAL A 59 10.47 0.84 6.04
N ASP A 60 10.82 2.10 5.80
CA ASP A 60 10.70 3.20 6.75
C ASP A 60 9.33 3.89 6.73
N LEU A 61 8.43 3.51 5.80
CA LEU A 61 7.10 4.10 5.69
C LEU A 61 6.25 3.80 6.94
N ARG A 62 5.85 4.85 7.66
CA ARG A 62 5.06 4.77 8.90
C ARG A 62 3.62 5.23 8.72
N GLU A 63 3.36 6.04 7.71
CA GLU A 63 2.06 6.64 7.44
C GLU A 63 1.72 6.54 5.96
N VAL A 64 0.49 6.11 5.67
CA VAL A 64 -0.07 6.11 4.32
C VAL A 64 -1.41 6.82 4.38
N THR A 65 -1.53 7.88 3.60
CA THR A 65 -2.76 8.66 3.44
C THR A 65 -3.35 8.36 2.07
N GLY A 66 -4.37 7.51 2.06
CA GLY A 66 -5.15 7.21 0.85
C GLY A 66 -6.26 8.23 0.65
N VAL A 67 -6.40 8.75 -0.56
CA VAL A 67 -7.46 9.66 -0.96
C VAL A 67 -8.24 9.03 -2.11
N ASP A 68 -9.54 8.83 -1.91
CA ASP A 68 -10.46 8.47 -2.99
C ASP A 68 -11.74 9.30 -2.90
N ARG A 69 -12.41 9.47 -4.04
CA ARG A 69 -13.73 10.10 -4.11
C ARG A 69 -14.84 9.15 -3.67
N GLU A 70 -14.59 7.85 -3.75
CA GLU A 70 -15.59 6.82 -3.45
C GLU A 70 -15.32 6.20 -2.09
N ARG A 71 -16.33 6.27 -1.22
CA ARG A 71 -16.25 5.79 0.18
C ARG A 71 -15.82 4.33 0.26
N GLU A 72 -16.33 3.47 -0.62
CA GLU A 72 -16.00 2.05 -0.64
C GLU A 72 -14.49 1.82 -0.76
N TRP A 73 -13.81 2.58 -1.63
CA TRP A 73 -12.36 2.47 -1.80
C TRP A 73 -11.58 2.95 -0.58
N CYS A 74 -12.00 4.06 0.02
CA CYS A 74 -11.42 4.50 1.29
C CYS A 74 -11.54 3.44 2.39
N GLU A 75 -12.71 2.78 2.51
CA GLU A 75 -12.96 1.77 3.54
C GLU A 75 -12.19 0.47 3.27
N ARG A 76 -12.17 -0.01 2.02
CA ARG A 76 -11.45 -1.23 1.63
C ARG A 76 -9.94 -1.05 1.72
N SER A 77 -9.39 0.05 1.20
CA SER A 77 -7.95 0.32 1.33
C SER A 77 -7.52 0.44 2.79
N ALA A 78 -8.29 1.12 3.64
CA ALA A 78 -8.00 1.19 5.07
C ALA A 78 -7.97 -0.20 5.73
N LYS A 79 -8.95 -1.07 5.41
CA LYS A 79 -9.00 -2.46 5.90
C LYS A 79 -7.79 -3.27 5.44
N ASN A 80 -7.43 -3.18 4.15
CA ASN A 80 -6.29 -3.90 3.60
C ASN A 80 -4.98 -3.41 4.22
N MET A 81 -4.84 -2.10 4.43
CA MET A 81 -3.66 -1.51 5.03
C MET A 81 -3.48 -1.89 6.50
N LEU A 82 -4.58 -1.99 7.26
CA LEU A 82 -4.55 -2.53 8.63
C LEU A 82 -4.13 -4.00 8.65
N SER A 83 -4.55 -4.79 7.66
CA SER A 83 -4.18 -6.20 7.53
C SER A 83 -2.71 -6.38 7.11
N ALA A 84 -2.18 -5.42 6.34
CA ALA A 84 -0.81 -5.43 5.83
C ALA A 84 0.23 -4.84 6.80
N ARG A 85 -0.20 -4.00 7.75
CA ARG A 85 0.62 -3.63 8.91
C ARG A 85 0.89 -4.91 9.71
N ARG A 86 1.96 -5.61 9.31
CA ARG A 86 2.49 -6.81 9.96
C ARG A 86 2.49 -6.54 11.47
N ILE A 87 1.60 -7.22 12.19
CA ILE A 87 1.93 -7.66 13.54
C ILE A 87 3.23 -8.43 13.34
N SER A 88 4.36 -7.84 13.72
CA SER A 88 5.61 -8.58 13.76
C SER A 88 5.45 -9.56 14.93
N PRO A 89 5.33 -10.89 14.70
CA PRO A 89 5.26 -11.84 15.81
C PRO A 89 6.63 -12.00 16.51
N ILE A 90 7.66 -11.26 16.05
CA ILE A 90 9.07 -11.41 16.45
C ILE A 90 9.54 -10.23 17.34
N ALA A 91 8.63 -9.37 17.83
CA ALA A 91 8.97 -8.37 18.85
C ALA A 91 8.72 -8.85 20.30
N LEU A 92 8.64 -10.17 20.52
CA LEU A 92 8.73 -10.78 21.85
C LEU A 92 9.88 -11.81 21.84
N SER A 93 10.84 -11.62 22.73
CA SER A 93 12.05 -12.44 22.95
C SER A 93 13.15 -12.24 21.89
N ASN A 94 14.18 -11.43 22.11
CA ASN A 94 15.21 -11.71 23.11
C ASN A 94 15.76 -10.43 23.76
N ARG A 95 15.42 -10.27 25.03
CA ARG A 95 16.30 -9.63 26.02
C ARG A 95 16.31 -10.54 27.26
N MET A 96 17.26 -11.47 27.28
CA MET A 96 18.05 -11.88 28.45
C MET A 96 19.37 -12.42 27.91
#